data_AF-A0A2H3FX21-F1
#
_entry.id   AF-A0A2H3FX21-F1
#
_cell.length_a   1.000
_cell.length_b   1.000
_cell.length_c   1.000
_cell.angle_alpha   90.00
_cell.angle_beta   90.00
_cell.angle_gamma   90.00
#
_symmetry.space_group_name_H-M   'P 1'
#
loop_
_entity.id
_entity.type
_entity.pdbx_description
1 polymer ?
#
loop_
_entity_poly.entity_id
_entity_poly.type
_entity_poly.pdbx_seq_one_letter_code
_entity_poly.pdbx_strand_id
1 'polypeptide(L)'
;MSGKIIIHAVRHAQGYHNLGEEFFHLRDPALTPFGQQQCIERRKASFQDQSKFKLIASSPMMRTLHTTSLIFDDAIQTQDILAIPEAQEISDHGCDIGTDPALLREMTLRNEWPVDLSLVPEGWNDKNLYGPNSPVTGACAARARTVRRILREKGMALSRDTNEDIHIALVAHGSFMHYFSNDWENSTTGCGTGWKNCETRRYVFQNDDWDENAWLVETEESRLARGMKGLAPSAEEQRKLYEKTMVGWVDQGLPDIRYLETASVMPMQEHSRL
;
A
#
# COMPACT_ATOMS: atom_id res chain seq x y z
N MET A 1 -9.10 -7.81 28.88
CA MET A 1 -8.09 -7.27 27.95
C MET A 1 -8.85 -6.40 26.97
N SER A 2 -8.38 -5.18 26.69
CA SER A 2 -8.96 -4.35 25.63
C SER A 2 -8.75 -5.04 24.29
N GLY A 3 -9.72 -4.92 23.37
CA GLY A 3 -9.56 -5.39 22.00
C GLY A 3 -8.41 -4.67 21.28
N LYS A 4 -7.84 -5.33 20.28
CA LYS A 4 -6.72 -4.81 19.47
C LYS A 4 -7.23 -4.19 18.18
N ILE A 5 -6.48 -3.24 17.63
CA ILE A 5 -6.68 -2.79 16.25
C ILE A 5 -5.85 -3.69 15.33
N ILE A 6 -6.53 -4.42 14.45
CA ILE A 6 -5.91 -5.36 13.51
C ILE A 6 -6.05 -4.80 12.10
N ILE A 7 -4.91 -4.52 11.45
CA ILE A 7 -4.84 -4.02 10.09
C ILE A 7 -4.59 -5.19 9.14
N HIS A 8 -5.52 -5.41 8.21
CA HIS A 8 -5.41 -6.34 7.10
C HIS A 8 -4.90 -5.57 5.90
N ALA A 9 -3.57 -5.58 5.73
CA ALA A 9 -2.89 -4.91 4.63
C ALA A 9 -2.90 -5.82 3.39
N VAL A 10 -3.34 -5.29 2.25
CA VAL A 10 -3.46 -6.02 0.99
C VAL A 10 -2.70 -5.27 -0.10
N ARG A 11 -1.79 -5.95 -0.81
CA ARG A 11 -1.25 -5.40 -2.07
C ARG A 11 -2.31 -5.52 -3.15
N HIS A 12 -2.48 -4.50 -3.99
CA HIS A 12 -3.38 -4.58 -5.15
C HIS A 12 -3.12 -5.84 -6.00
N ALA A 13 -4.17 -6.32 -6.67
CA ALA A 13 -4.06 -7.44 -7.60
C ALA A 13 -3.32 -7.02 -8.89
N GLN A 14 -3.05 -7.97 -9.80
CA GLN A 14 -2.29 -7.68 -11.01
C GLN A 14 -2.94 -6.56 -11.83
N GLY A 15 -2.21 -5.46 -12.01
CA GLY A 15 -2.53 -4.40 -12.95
C GLY A 15 -1.79 -4.57 -14.27
N TYR A 16 -2.18 -3.83 -15.31
CA TYR A 16 -1.47 -3.88 -16.60
C TYR A 16 0.02 -3.53 -16.47
N HIS A 17 0.41 -2.64 -15.56
CA HIS A 17 1.82 -2.34 -15.28
C HIS A 17 2.61 -3.54 -14.74
N ASN A 18 1.95 -4.58 -14.20
CA ASN A 18 2.63 -5.78 -13.71
C ASN A 18 2.95 -6.79 -14.82
N LEU A 19 2.55 -6.52 -16.07
CA LEU A 19 2.85 -7.41 -17.19
C LEU A 19 4.28 -7.24 -17.72
N GLY A 20 4.93 -6.12 -17.41
CA GLY A 20 6.30 -5.82 -17.82
C GLY A 20 6.64 -4.33 -17.70
N GLU A 21 7.93 -4.02 -17.73
CA GLU A 21 8.45 -2.64 -17.64
C GLU A 21 7.95 -1.74 -18.78
N GLU A 22 7.68 -2.33 -19.94
CA GLU A 22 7.10 -1.63 -21.09
C GLU A 22 5.74 -1.00 -20.78
N PHE A 23 5.07 -1.39 -19.69
CA PHE A 23 3.78 -0.84 -19.27
C PHE A 23 3.89 0.19 -18.14
N PHE A 24 5.08 0.52 -17.66
CA PHE A 24 5.27 1.51 -16.58
C PHE A 24 4.86 2.93 -16.99
N HIS A 25 4.78 3.21 -18.29
CA HIS A 25 4.32 4.50 -18.81
C HIS A 25 2.79 4.68 -18.74
N LEU A 26 2.01 3.61 -18.56
CA LEU A 26 0.55 3.69 -18.50
C LEU A 26 0.13 4.49 -17.27
N ARG A 27 -0.64 5.57 -17.45
CA ARG A 27 -1.13 6.35 -16.30
C ARG A 27 -2.24 5.62 -15.55
N ASP A 28 -2.11 5.58 -14.22
CA ASP A 28 -3.07 4.99 -13.26
C ASP A 28 -3.81 3.72 -13.78
N PRO A 29 -3.07 2.67 -14.16
CA PRO A 29 -3.62 1.57 -14.96
C PRO A 29 -4.61 0.72 -14.18
N ALA A 30 -5.60 0.20 -14.90
CA ALA A 30 -6.58 -0.75 -14.39
C ALA A 30 -6.00 -2.12 -14.04
N LEU A 31 -6.81 -2.94 -13.37
CA LEU A 31 -6.54 -4.37 -13.17
C LEU A 31 -6.67 -5.14 -14.49
N THR A 32 -5.85 -6.18 -14.66
CA THR A 32 -6.04 -7.17 -15.73
C THR A 32 -7.21 -8.09 -15.37
N PRO A 33 -7.78 -8.85 -16.34
CA PRO A 33 -8.75 -9.90 -16.02
C PRO A 33 -8.21 -10.93 -15.00
N PHE A 34 -6.92 -11.26 -15.10
CA PHE A 34 -6.26 -12.13 -14.11
C PHE A 34 -6.18 -11.47 -12.73
N GLY A 35 -5.90 -10.17 -12.65
CA GLY A 35 -5.96 -9.42 -11.38
C GLY A 35 -7.35 -9.46 -10.74
N GLN A 36 -8.41 -9.32 -11.54
CA GLN A 36 -9.78 -9.44 -11.02
C GLN A 36 -10.06 -10.85 -10.47
N GLN A 37 -9.59 -11.89 -11.16
CA GLN A 37 -9.67 -13.26 -10.68
C GLN A 37 -8.91 -13.46 -9.34
N GLN A 38 -7.71 -12.88 -9.21
CA GLN A 38 -6.97 -12.88 -7.94
C GLN A 38 -7.76 -12.23 -6.80
N CYS A 39 -8.51 -11.15 -7.05
CA CYS A 39 -9.38 -10.53 -6.04
C CYS A 39 -10.49 -11.48 -5.59
N ILE A 40 -11.17 -12.14 -6.53
CA ILE A 40 -12.25 -13.10 -6.24
C ILE A 40 -11.73 -14.27 -5.41
N GLU A 41 -10.56 -14.80 -5.77
CA GLU A 41 -9.90 -15.88 -5.02
C GLU A 41 -9.52 -15.43 -3.61
N ARG A 42 -8.96 -14.22 -3.47
CA ARG A 42 -8.61 -13.65 -2.17
C ARG A 42 -9.82 -13.44 -1.28
N ARG A 43 -10.92 -12.92 -1.82
CA ARG A 43 -12.20 -12.79 -1.09
C ARG A 43 -12.64 -14.14 -0.55
N LYS A 44 -12.70 -15.15 -1.43
CA LYS A 44 -13.09 -16.52 -1.05
C LYS A 44 -12.12 -17.18 -0.07
N ALA A 45 -10.84 -16.87 -0.09
CA ALA A 45 -9.85 -17.53 0.76
C ALA A 45 -9.71 -16.90 2.15
N SER A 46 -9.82 -15.57 2.25
CA SER A 46 -9.40 -14.85 3.47
C SER A 46 -10.43 -13.82 3.98
N PHE A 47 -11.39 -13.43 3.14
CA PHE A 47 -12.36 -12.38 3.43
C PHE A 47 -13.80 -12.81 3.11
N GLN A 48 -14.15 -14.06 3.39
CA GLN A 48 -15.53 -14.55 3.24
C GLN A 48 -16.47 -13.84 4.23
N ASP A 49 -16.03 -13.71 5.48
CA ASP A 49 -16.73 -12.93 6.49
C ASP A 49 -16.12 -11.53 6.58
N GLN A 50 -16.87 -10.56 6.05
CA GLN A 50 -16.49 -9.16 6.03
C GLN A 50 -17.20 -8.34 7.13
N SER A 51 -18.12 -8.95 7.90
CA SER A 51 -18.95 -8.25 8.91
C SER A 51 -18.13 -7.64 10.05
N LYS A 52 -16.93 -8.19 10.29
CA LYS A 52 -15.97 -7.70 11.28
C LYS A 52 -15.28 -6.38 10.90
N PHE A 53 -15.20 -6.03 9.61
CA PHE A 53 -14.48 -4.83 9.19
C PHE A 53 -15.23 -3.56 9.58
N LYS A 54 -14.59 -2.75 10.41
CA LYS A 54 -15.12 -1.47 10.90
C LYS A 54 -14.63 -0.28 10.07
N LEU A 55 -13.62 -0.50 9.24
CA LEU A 55 -13.10 0.49 8.30
C LEU A 55 -12.48 -0.22 7.09
N ILE A 56 -12.84 0.23 5.89
CA ILE A 56 -12.18 -0.12 4.64
C ILE A 56 -11.42 1.11 4.14
N ALA A 57 -10.11 0.99 3.96
CA ALA A 57 -9.26 2.05 3.43
C ALA A 57 -8.50 1.58 2.19
N SER A 58 -8.18 2.51 1.29
CA SER A 58 -7.45 2.23 0.07
C SER A 58 -6.61 3.42 -0.37
N SER A 59 -5.55 3.19 -1.14
CA SER A 59 -5.00 4.28 -1.94
C SER A 59 -6.03 4.73 -2.99
N PRO A 60 -6.08 6.02 -3.37
CA PRO A 60 -7.01 6.52 -4.39
C PRO A 60 -6.71 6.05 -5.82
N MET A 61 -5.64 5.29 -6.06
CA MET A 61 -5.30 4.79 -7.40
C MET A 61 -6.32 3.77 -7.92
N MET A 62 -6.53 3.74 -9.23
CA MET A 62 -7.58 2.92 -9.88
C MET A 62 -7.44 1.43 -9.54
N ARG A 63 -6.23 0.87 -9.62
CA ARG A 63 -5.98 -0.54 -9.30
C ARG A 63 -6.23 -0.89 -7.84
N THR A 64 -5.99 0.02 -6.89
CA THR A 64 -6.25 -0.23 -5.47
C THR A 64 -7.73 -0.12 -5.19
N LEU A 65 -8.44 0.88 -5.72
CA LEU A 65 -9.90 1.02 -5.57
C LEU A 65 -10.66 -0.16 -6.20
N HIS A 66 -10.25 -0.59 -7.39
CA HIS A 66 -10.86 -1.76 -8.04
C HIS A 66 -10.56 -3.05 -7.24
N THR A 67 -9.34 -3.22 -6.74
CA THR A 67 -9.00 -4.35 -5.86
C THR A 67 -9.83 -4.33 -4.58
N THR A 68 -9.97 -3.16 -3.93
CA THR A 68 -10.80 -3.00 -2.73
C THR A 68 -12.23 -3.40 -3.01
N SER A 69 -12.82 -2.90 -4.09
CA SER A 69 -14.21 -3.17 -4.46
C SER A 69 -14.46 -4.65 -4.80
N LEU A 70 -13.48 -5.32 -5.40
CA LEU A 70 -13.53 -6.75 -5.71
C LEU A 70 -13.12 -7.68 -4.56
N ILE A 71 -12.56 -7.17 -3.46
CA ILE A 71 -12.27 -8.00 -2.29
C ILE A 71 -13.34 -7.79 -1.22
N PHE A 72 -13.74 -6.55 -0.98
CA PHE A 72 -14.57 -6.15 0.15
C PHE A 72 -15.99 -5.72 -0.26
N ASP A 73 -16.60 -6.39 -1.25
CA ASP A 73 -17.92 -6.01 -1.79
C ASP A 73 -19.03 -5.95 -0.75
N ASP A 74 -19.09 -6.93 0.15
CA ASP A 74 -20.12 -6.99 1.19
C ASP A 74 -19.93 -5.87 2.21
N ALA A 75 -18.69 -5.62 2.66
CA ALA A 75 -18.39 -4.56 3.63
C ALA A 75 -18.77 -3.18 3.07
N ILE A 76 -18.44 -2.90 1.80
CA ILE A 76 -18.68 -1.59 1.20
C ILE A 76 -20.15 -1.32 0.88
N GLN A 77 -21.06 -2.30 1.02
CA GLN A 77 -22.50 -2.03 0.96
C GLN A 77 -22.99 -1.21 2.16
N THR A 78 -22.22 -1.15 3.24
CA THR A 78 -22.62 -0.55 4.52
C THR A 78 -21.72 0.60 4.98
N GLN A 79 -20.61 0.83 4.29
CA GLN A 79 -19.63 1.84 4.63
C GLN A 79 -18.84 2.27 3.38
N ASP A 80 -18.36 3.51 3.36
CA ASP A 80 -17.53 4.01 2.28
C ASP A 80 -16.08 3.52 2.42
N ILE A 81 -15.38 3.42 1.29
CA ILE A 81 -13.93 3.24 1.22
C ILE A 81 -13.26 4.58 1.51
N LEU A 82 -12.51 4.67 2.61
CA LEU A 82 -11.69 5.86 2.89
C LEU A 82 -10.47 5.88 1.96
N ALA A 83 -10.41 6.84 1.04
CA ALA A 83 -9.26 7.03 0.18
C ALA A 83 -8.15 7.82 0.90
N ILE A 84 -6.97 7.22 1.06
CA ILE A 84 -5.82 7.85 1.73
C ILE A 84 -4.71 8.07 0.69
N PRO A 85 -4.48 9.32 0.21
CA PRO A 85 -3.53 9.58 -0.88
C PRO A 85 -2.08 9.25 -0.52
N GLU A 86 -1.70 9.31 0.75
CA GLU A 86 -0.35 8.95 1.20
C GLU A 86 -0.05 7.46 0.98
N ALA A 87 -1.08 6.60 0.86
CA ALA A 87 -0.95 5.16 0.61
C ALA A 87 -0.63 4.81 -0.86
N GLN A 88 -0.36 5.81 -1.72
CA GLN A 88 0.04 5.61 -3.10
C GLN A 88 1.43 4.95 -3.25
N GLU A 89 1.69 4.32 -4.41
CA GLU A 89 2.99 3.70 -4.69
C GLU A 89 4.13 4.74 -4.68
N ILE A 90 5.36 4.28 -4.51
CA ILE A 90 6.49 5.16 -4.23
C ILE A 90 7.10 5.80 -5.46
N SER A 91 7.03 5.22 -6.65
CA SER A 91 7.76 5.78 -7.81
C SER A 91 7.02 6.95 -8.46
N ASP A 92 7.71 7.61 -9.40
CA ASP A 92 7.20 8.65 -10.30
C ASP A 92 6.96 8.12 -11.73
N HIS A 93 7.02 6.80 -11.95
CA HIS A 93 6.60 6.20 -13.22
C HIS A 93 5.14 6.54 -13.52
N GLY A 94 4.76 6.57 -14.80
CA GLY A 94 3.38 6.87 -15.22
C GLY A 94 2.34 6.01 -14.48
N CYS A 95 2.64 4.73 -14.27
CA CYS A 95 1.77 3.81 -13.55
C CYS A 95 1.59 4.13 -12.07
N ASP A 96 2.47 4.92 -11.47
CA ASP A 96 2.43 5.32 -10.06
C ASP A 96 1.95 6.77 -9.86
N ILE A 97 1.57 7.44 -10.96
CA ILE A 97 0.91 8.74 -10.95
C ILE A 97 -0.61 8.53 -11.00
N GLY A 98 -1.29 8.99 -9.95
CA GLY A 98 -2.75 8.86 -9.82
C GLY A 98 -3.58 9.78 -10.73
N THR A 99 -4.89 9.57 -10.68
CA THR A 99 -5.90 10.38 -11.38
C THR A 99 -6.29 11.64 -10.59
N ASP A 100 -6.53 12.75 -11.28
CA ASP A 100 -6.94 14.02 -10.67
C ASP A 100 -8.30 13.86 -9.92
N PRO A 101 -8.53 14.57 -8.79
CA PRO A 101 -9.70 14.35 -7.95
C PRO A 101 -11.06 14.45 -8.65
N ALA A 102 -11.22 15.38 -9.60
CA ALA A 102 -12.46 15.54 -10.36
C ALA A 102 -12.77 14.31 -11.23
N LEU A 103 -11.77 13.81 -11.97
CA LEU A 103 -11.89 12.62 -12.80
C LEU A 103 -12.01 11.35 -11.95
N LEU A 104 -11.29 11.30 -10.82
CA LEU A 104 -11.39 10.21 -9.86
C LEU A 104 -12.81 10.09 -9.31
N ARG A 105 -13.46 11.20 -8.96
CA ARG A 105 -14.86 11.23 -8.53
C ARG A 105 -15.82 10.75 -9.61
N GLU A 106 -15.62 11.17 -10.87
CA GLU A 106 -16.46 10.68 -11.97
C GLU A 106 -16.30 9.16 -12.15
N MET A 107 -15.06 8.67 -12.08
CA MET A 107 -14.75 7.25 -12.18
C MET A 107 -15.37 6.43 -11.05
N THR A 108 -15.29 6.88 -9.79
CA THR A 108 -15.89 6.14 -8.67
C THR A 108 -17.41 6.08 -8.79
N LEU A 109 -18.06 7.18 -9.19
CA LEU A 109 -19.50 7.21 -9.46
C LEU A 109 -19.89 6.26 -10.61
N ARG A 110 -19.14 6.29 -11.72
CA ARG A 110 -19.41 5.44 -12.89
C ARG A 110 -19.32 3.94 -12.57
N ASN A 111 -18.40 3.56 -11.68
CA ASN A 111 -18.20 2.16 -11.28
C ASN A 111 -19.02 1.78 -10.03
N GLU A 112 -19.86 2.68 -9.51
CA GLU A 112 -20.64 2.47 -8.29
C GLU A 112 -19.77 2.10 -7.07
N TRP A 113 -18.56 2.67 -7.00
CA TRP A 113 -17.66 2.49 -5.85
C TRP A 113 -17.94 3.57 -4.80
N PRO A 114 -18.41 3.20 -3.59
CA PRO A 114 -18.66 4.16 -2.52
C PRO A 114 -17.32 4.58 -1.92
N VAL A 115 -16.73 5.66 -2.43
CA VAL A 115 -15.40 6.13 -2.03
C VAL A 115 -15.50 7.51 -1.38
N ASP A 116 -15.06 7.61 -0.13
CA ASP A 116 -14.83 8.88 0.55
C ASP A 116 -13.50 9.49 0.07
N LEU A 117 -13.61 10.55 -0.73
CA LEU A 117 -12.49 11.32 -1.27
C LEU A 117 -12.14 12.55 -0.41
N SER A 118 -12.67 12.67 0.82
CA SER A 118 -12.46 13.84 1.69
C SER A 118 -11.00 14.14 2.02
N LEU A 119 -10.13 13.12 1.98
CA LEU A 119 -8.69 13.26 2.21
C LEU A 119 -7.87 13.44 0.92
N VAL A 120 -8.50 13.51 -0.26
CA VAL A 120 -7.80 13.55 -1.55
C VAL A 120 -7.79 14.99 -2.10
N PRO A 121 -6.76 15.80 -1.80
CA PRO A 121 -6.69 17.18 -2.29
C PRO A 121 -6.29 17.25 -3.77
N GLU A 122 -6.48 18.41 -4.38
CA GLU A 122 -5.83 18.74 -5.65
C GLU A 122 -4.30 18.60 -5.52
N GLY A 123 -3.67 18.03 -6.55
CA GLY A 123 -2.22 17.80 -6.57
C GLY A 123 -1.74 16.60 -5.74
N TRP A 124 -2.61 15.75 -5.19
CA TRP A 124 -2.21 14.54 -4.45
C TRP A 124 -1.34 13.56 -5.28
N ASN A 125 -1.48 13.64 -6.61
CA ASN A 125 -0.78 12.84 -7.60
C ASN A 125 0.46 13.53 -8.18
N ASP A 126 0.85 14.72 -7.69
CA ASP A 126 2.11 15.36 -8.07
C ASP A 126 3.30 14.68 -7.38
N LYS A 127 4.17 14.07 -8.19
CA LYS A 127 5.36 13.31 -7.78
C LYS A 127 6.65 14.13 -7.77
N ASN A 128 6.56 15.47 -7.73
CA ASN A 128 7.72 16.34 -7.65
C ASN A 128 8.74 15.85 -6.60
N LEU A 129 10.02 15.79 -6.98
CA LEU A 129 11.10 15.27 -6.14
C LEU A 129 11.24 16.00 -4.78
N TYR A 130 10.84 17.27 -4.71
CA TYR A 130 10.89 18.08 -3.48
C TYR A 130 9.54 18.15 -2.75
N GLY A 131 8.51 17.52 -3.32
CA GLY A 131 7.15 17.49 -2.77
C GLY A 131 6.91 16.36 -1.77
N PRO A 132 5.74 16.36 -1.10
CA PRO A 132 5.39 15.35 -0.10
C PRO A 132 5.18 13.95 -0.70
N ASN A 133 4.87 13.86 -2.01
CA ASN A 133 4.69 12.57 -2.70
C ASN A 133 5.92 12.14 -3.50
N SER A 134 7.06 12.80 -3.28
CA SER A 134 8.34 12.46 -3.88
C SER A 134 8.65 10.97 -3.74
N PRO A 135 9.33 10.37 -4.75
CA PRO A 135 9.79 9.00 -4.67
C PRO A 135 10.96 8.79 -3.69
N VAL A 136 11.58 9.87 -3.21
CA VAL A 136 12.71 9.78 -2.26
C VAL A 136 12.28 9.14 -0.94
N THR A 137 13.12 8.26 -0.41
CA THR A 137 12.86 7.43 0.78
C THR A 137 12.29 8.21 1.97
N GLY A 138 12.79 9.43 2.22
CA GLY A 138 12.31 10.29 3.31
C GLY A 138 10.84 10.68 3.17
N ALA A 139 10.40 11.03 1.96
CA ALA A 139 9.00 11.36 1.68
C ALA A 139 8.12 10.10 1.75
N CYS A 140 8.58 8.98 1.22
CA CYS A 140 7.91 7.68 1.33
C CYS A 140 7.68 7.24 2.79
N ALA A 141 8.71 7.36 3.64
CA ALA A 141 8.61 7.09 5.07
C ALA A 141 7.65 8.05 5.79
N ALA A 142 7.66 9.34 5.45
CA ALA A 142 6.74 10.33 6.02
C ALA A 142 5.27 10.03 5.64
N ARG A 143 5.01 9.64 4.40
CA ARG A 143 3.68 9.20 3.93
C ARG A 143 3.22 7.94 4.66
N ALA A 144 4.08 6.92 4.74
CA ALA A 144 3.78 5.69 5.48
C ALA A 144 3.42 5.95 6.96
N ARG A 145 4.17 6.84 7.64
CA ARG A 145 3.84 7.28 9.01
C ARG A 145 2.47 7.95 9.08
N THR A 146 2.14 8.80 8.11
CA THR A 146 0.83 9.48 8.04
C THR A 146 -0.31 8.47 7.93
N VAL A 147 -0.20 7.48 7.04
CA VAL A 147 -1.19 6.40 6.90
C VAL A 147 -1.37 5.66 8.22
N ARG A 148 -0.28 5.23 8.88
CA ARG A 148 -0.37 4.53 10.18
C ARG A 148 -1.10 5.35 11.24
N ARG A 149 -0.82 6.65 11.33
CA ARG A 149 -1.49 7.56 12.28
C ARG A 149 -2.98 7.69 12.00
N ILE A 150 -3.37 7.86 10.73
CA ILE A 150 -4.78 7.92 10.34
C ILE A 150 -5.51 6.64 10.75
N LEU A 151 -4.95 5.47 10.43
CA LEU A 151 -5.56 4.18 10.77
C LEU A 151 -5.63 3.97 12.28
N ARG A 152 -4.62 4.40 13.04
CA ARG A 152 -4.62 4.33 14.49
C ARG A 152 -5.70 5.20 15.10
N GLU A 153 -5.80 6.46 14.67
CA GLU A 153 -6.78 7.40 15.17
C GLU A 153 -8.21 6.91 14.90
N LYS A 154 -8.48 6.43 13.67
CA LYS A 154 -9.77 5.84 13.32
C LYS A 154 -10.05 4.57 14.13
N GLY A 155 -9.07 3.68 14.26
CA GLY A 155 -9.20 2.46 15.04
C GLY A 155 -9.48 2.72 16.52
N MET A 156 -8.79 3.69 17.12
CA MET A 156 -9.01 4.11 18.51
C MET A 156 -10.37 4.78 18.72
N ALA A 157 -10.87 5.53 17.72
CA ALA A 157 -12.22 6.08 17.78
C ALA A 157 -13.28 4.97 17.73
N LEU A 158 -13.07 3.94 16.90
CA LEU A 158 -13.96 2.79 16.75
C LEU A 158 -13.94 1.85 17.97
N SER A 159 -12.84 1.81 18.74
CA SER A 159 -12.73 0.98 19.94
C SER A 159 -13.31 1.60 21.22
N ARG A 160 -13.75 2.87 21.20
CA ARG A 160 -14.19 3.58 22.43
C ARG A 160 -15.30 2.88 23.20
N ASP A 161 -16.24 2.27 22.48
CA ASP A 161 -17.47 1.71 23.04
C ASP A 161 -17.48 0.16 22.99
N THR A 162 -16.34 -0.48 22.73
CA THR A 162 -16.24 -1.94 22.65
C THR A 162 -14.91 -2.48 23.17
N ASN A 163 -14.93 -3.70 23.69
CA ASN A 163 -13.72 -4.46 24.04
C ASN A 163 -13.36 -5.49 22.96
N GLU A 164 -14.05 -5.48 21.82
CA GLU A 164 -13.77 -6.36 20.68
C GLU A 164 -12.60 -5.84 19.84
N ASP A 165 -11.97 -6.75 19.09
CA ASP A 165 -10.95 -6.38 18.11
C ASP A 165 -11.56 -5.52 16.99
N ILE A 166 -10.86 -4.44 16.63
CA ILE A 166 -11.23 -3.56 15.52
C ILE A 166 -10.47 -4.00 14.27
N HIS A 167 -11.20 -4.51 13.28
CA HIS A 167 -10.62 -4.92 12.01
C HIS A 167 -10.68 -3.79 10.97
N ILE A 168 -9.52 -3.43 10.44
CA ILE A 168 -9.36 -2.41 9.39
C ILE A 168 -8.73 -3.05 8.17
N ALA A 169 -9.26 -2.81 6.97
CA ALA A 169 -8.59 -3.18 5.72
C ALA A 169 -7.82 -1.98 5.16
N LEU A 170 -6.60 -2.21 4.65
CA LEU A 170 -5.85 -1.23 3.86
C LEU A 170 -5.39 -1.89 2.56
N VAL A 171 -5.87 -1.40 1.42
CA VAL A 171 -5.39 -1.85 0.09
C VAL A 171 -4.42 -0.81 -0.48
N ALA A 172 -3.17 -1.21 -0.74
CA ALA A 172 -2.14 -0.31 -1.26
C ALA A 172 -1.19 -1.06 -2.23
N HIS A 173 0.07 -0.63 -2.30
CA HIS A 173 1.04 -1.05 -3.32
C HIS A 173 2.26 -1.75 -2.73
N GLY A 174 2.97 -2.51 -3.55
CA GLY A 174 3.99 -3.44 -3.06
C GLY A 174 5.16 -2.74 -2.39
N SER A 175 5.71 -1.70 -3.01
CA SER A 175 6.89 -1.01 -2.49
C SER A 175 6.52 -0.13 -1.30
N PHE A 176 5.38 0.57 -1.40
CA PHE A 176 4.77 1.32 -0.29
C PHE A 176 4.56 0.46 0.97
N MET A 177 4.11 -0.80 0.82
CA MET A 177 3.85 -1.66 1.98
C MET A 177 5.11 -1.94 2.83
N HIS A 178 6.31 -1.90 2.25
CA HIS A 178 7.56 -2.02 3.02
C HIS A 178 7.78 -0.82 3.94
N TYR A 179 7.52 0.40 3.47
CA TYR A 179 7.57 1.61 4.29
C TYR A 179 6.47 1.63 5.36
N PHE A 180 5.26 1.20 4.97
CA PHE A 180 4.11 1.11 5.86
C PHE A 180 4.39 0.17 7.04
N SER A 181 4.91 -1.03 6.81
CA SER A 181 5.17 -2.02 7.86
C SER A 181 6.54 -1.88 8.53
N ASN A 182 7.48 -1.18 7.91
CA ASN A 182 8.92 -1.22 8.23
C ASN A 182 9.51 -2.64 8.18
N ASP A 183 8.95 -3.50 7.33
CA ASP A 183 9.42 -4.86 7.10
C ASP A 183 10.08 -4.96 5.73
N TRP A 184 11.39 -5.23 5.74
CA TRP A 184 12.24 -5.34 4.57
C TRP A 184 12.62 -6.78 4.23
N GLU A 185 12.03 -7.77 4.91
CA GLU A 185 12.23 -9.18 4.58
C GLU A 185 11.75 -9.49 3.15
N ASN A 186 12.61 -10.13 2.36
CA ASN A 186 12.35 -10.56 0.98
C ASN A 186 11.96 -9.43 0.02
N SER A 187 12.23 -8.17 0.36
CA SER A 187 11.88 -6.97 -0.41
C SER A 187 12.43 -6.92 -1.85
N THR A 188 13.43 -7.76 -2.16
CA THR A 188 14.08 -7.87 -3.47
C THR A 188 13.68 -9.14 -4.24
N THR A 189 12.66 -9.89 -3.79
CA THR A 189 12.25 -11.13 -4.47
C THR A 189 11.46 -10.89 -5.76
N GLY A 190 10.77 -9.76 -5.89
CA GLY A 190 10.22 -9.26 -7.15
C GLY A 190 10.81 -7.89 -7.50
N CYS A 191 10.36 -7.29 -8.60
CA CYS A 191 10.74 -5.92 -8.99
C CYS A 191 10.17 -4.91 -7.97
N GLY A 192 11.05 -4.32 -7.16
CA GLY A 192 10.72 -3.28 -6.18
C GLY A 192 9.94 -3.74 -4.94
N THR A 193 9.66 -5.04 -4.79
CA THR A 193 8.87 -5.52 -3.64
C THR A 193 8.96 -7.03 -3.43
N GLY A 194 8.78 -7.45 -2.18
CA GLY A 194 8.60 -8.85 -1.77
C GLY A 194 7.14 -9.29 -1.62
N TRP A 195 6.17 -8.41 -1.88
CA TRP A 195 4.76 -8.73 -1.81
C TRP A 195 4.28 -9.33 -3.14
N LYS A 196 3.51 -10.41 -3.13
CA LYS A 196 2.82 -10.91 -4.33
C LYS A 196 1.57 -10.09 -4.60
N ASN A 197 1.12 -10.03 -5.86
CA ASN A 197 -0.18 -9.42 -6.18
C ASN A 197 -1.29 -10.08 -5.36
N CYS A 198 -2.17 -9.26 -4.79
CA CYS A 198 -3.27 -9.73 -3.93
C CYS A 198 -2.80 -10.48 -2.66
N GLU A 199 -1.53 -10.35 -2.25
CA GLU A 199 -1.05 -10.84 -0.96
C GLU A 199 -1.66 -10.04 0.19
N THR A 200 -1.96 -10.72 1.29
CA THR A 200 -2.46 -10.11 2.52
C THR A 200 -1.51 -10.41 3.67
N ARG A 201 -1.20 -9.40 4.46
CA ARG A 201 -0.53 -9.55 5.76
C ARG A 201 -1.33 -8.84 6.85
N ARG A 202 -1.23 -9.33 8.09
CA ARG A 202 -1.94 -8.78 9.24
C ARG A 202 -0.97 -8.12 10.20
N TYR A 203 -1.35 -6.96 10.70
CA TYR A 203 -0.56 -6.14 11.60
C TYR A 203 -1.36 -5.69 12.81
N VAL A 204 -0.66 -5.46 13.90
CA VAL A 204 -1.15 -4.72 15.07
C VAL A 204 -0.20 -3.56 15.38
N PHE A 205 -0.66 -2.54 16.09
CA PHE A 205 0.24 -1.50 16.57
C PHE A 205 1.21 -2.06 17.60
N GLN A 206 2.47 -1.60 17.56
CA GLN A 206 3.51 -2.05 18.48
C GLN A 206 3.20 -1.64 19.93
N ASN A 207 2.60 -0.47 20.12
CA ASN A 207 2.19 0.07 21.41
C ASN A 207 0.74 0.52 21.33
N ASP A 208 0.03 0.44 22.46
CA ASP A 208 -1.33 0.99 22.58
C ASP A 208 -1.32 2.50 22.85
N ASP A 209 -0.26 3.01 23.51
CA ASP A 209 -0.06 4.43 23.85
C ASP A 209 0.38 5.27 22.65
N TRP A 210 -0.13 6.50 22.55
CA TRP A 210 0.20 7.42 21.47
C TRP A 210 1.72 7.56 21.31
N ASP A 211 2.20 7.27 20.10
CA ASP A 211 3.56 7.54 19.67
C ASP A 211 3.52 8.14 18.26
N GLU A 212 4.50 8.98 17.95
CA GLU A 212 4.51 9.77 16.71
C GLU A 212 4.60 8.89 15.45
N ASN A 213 5.18 7.69 15.56
CA ASN A 213 5.45 6.84 14.40
C ASN A 213 4.34 5.83 14.12
N ALA A 214 3.58 5.46 15.15
CA ALA A 214 2.53 4.46 15.14
C ALA A 214 2.99 3.13 14.51
N TRP A 215 4.18 2.65 14.87
CA TRP A 215 4.80 1.46 14.25
C TRP A 215 3.92 0.21 14.38
N LEU A 216 4.06 -0.68 13.41
CA LEU A 216 3.29 -1.91 13.29
C LEU A 216 4.18 -3.13 13.51
N VAL A 217 3.57 -4.20 14.01
CA VAL A 217 4.19 -5.52 14.11
C VAL A 217 3.30 -6.51 13.35
N GLU A 218 3.90 -7.26 12.43
CA GLU A 218 3.19 -8.33 11.72
C GLU A 218 2.80 -9.44 12.71
N THR A 219 1.57 -9.93 12.65
CA THR A 219 1.13 -11.01 13.55
C THR A 219 1.83 -12.33 13.20
N GLU A 220 2.02 -13.19 14.21
CA GLU A 220 2.65 -14.50 14.02
C GLU A 220 1.92 -15.35 12.98
N GLU A 221 0.58 -15.34 13.00
CA GLU A 221 -0.24 -16.10 12.06
C GLU A 221 -0.08 -15.57 10.63
N SER A 222 0.14 -14.25 10.46
CA SER A 222 0.43 -13.67 9.15
C SER A 222 1.80 -14.10 8.64
N ARG A 223 2.83 -14.04 9.51
CA ARG A 223 4.18 -14.49 9.19
C ARG A 223 4.21 -15.95 8.76
N LEU A 224 3.55 -16.83 9.52
CA LEU A 224 3.43 -18.25 9.20
C LEU A 224 2.69 -18.47 7.87
N ALA A 225 1.61 -17.74 7.62
CA ALA A 225 0.83 -17.86 6.39
C ALA A 225 1.63 -17.51 5.12
N ARG A 226 2.62 -16.61 5.23
CA ARG A 226 3.54 -16.28 4.12
C ARG A 226 4.86 -17.07 4.15
N GLY A 227 4.95 -18.11 4.98
CA GLY A 227 6.07 -19.06 5.01
C GLY A 227 7.29 -18.64 5.83
N MET A 228 7.17 -17.59 6.65
CA MET A 228 8.25 -17.17 7.54
C MET A 228 8.33 -18.06 8.78
N LYS A 229 9.55 -18.23 9.29
CA LYS A 229 9.82 -18.95 10.54
C LYS A 229 10.39 -17.98 11.57
N GLY A 230 9.88 -18.05 12.80
CA GLY A 230 10.38 -17.26 13.92
C GLY A 230 9.84 -15.83 13.97
N LEU A 231 10.37 -15.09 14.94
CA LEU A 231 9.96 -13.72 15.23
C LEU A 231 10.29 -12.78 14.07
N ALA A 232 9.64 -11.62 14.05
CA ALA A 232 10.05 -10.54 13.16
C ALA A 232 11.50 -10.12 13.47
N PRO A 233 12.31 -9.74 12.46
CA PRO A 233 13.63 -9.21 12.71
C PRO A 233 13.59 -8.00 13.64
N SER A 234 14.62 -7.84 14.46
CA SER A 234 14.81 -6.68 15.32
C SER A 234 14.93 -5.38 14.51
N ALA A 235 14.77 -4.23 15.16
CA ALA A 235 14.93 -2.93 14.50
C ALA A 235 16.33 -2.76 13.86
N GLU A 236 17.38 -3.30 14.48
CA GLU A 236 18.73 -3.26 13.91
C GLU A 236 18.85 -4.13 12.65
N GLU A 237 18.25 -5.32 12.66
CA GLU A 237 18.22 -6.21 11.52
C GLU A 237 17.38 -5.64 10.37
N GLN A 238 16.21 -5.05 10.67
CA GLN A 238 15.41 -4.35 9.67
C GLN A 238 16.18 -3.19 9.02
N ARG A 239 16.97 -2.43 9.77
CA ARG A 239 17.85 -1.39 9.20
C ARG A 239 18.88 -1.99 8.23
N LYS A 240 19.49 -3.13 8.58
CA LYS A 240 20.44 -3.82 7.68
C LYS A 240 19.76 -4.36 6.42
N LEU A 241 18.52 -4.86 6.56
CA LEU A 241 17.71 -5.32 5.43
C LEU A 241 17.29 -4.15 4.53
N TYR A 242 16.93 -3.01 5.10
CA TYR A 242 16.64 -1.79 4.36
C TYR A 242 17.82 -1.37 3.48
N GLU A 243 19.03 -1.28 4.02
CA GLU A 243 20.22 -0.90 3.23
C GLU A 243 20.47 -1.87 2.07
N LYS A 244 20.32 -3.18 2.33
CA LYS A 244 20.41 -4.20 1.28
C LYS A 244 19.29 -4.07 0.24
N THR A 245 18.10 -3.70 0.67
CA THR A 245 16.94 -3.48 -0.21
C THR A 245 17.21 -2.35 -1.16
N MET A 246 17.70 -1.20 -0.67
CA MET A 246 17.96 -0.05 -1.52
C MET A 246 18.97 -0.37 -2.62
N VAL A 247 20.02 -1.12 -2.30
CA VAL A 247 20.97 -1.62 -3.31
C VAL A 247 20.29 -2.62 -4.26
N GLY A 248 19.57 -3.60 -3.71
CA GLY A 248 18.92 -4.64 -4.52
C GLY A 248 17.84 -4.12 -5.47
N TRP A 249 17.12 -3.05 -5.11
CA TRP A 249 16.18 -2.38 -6.01
C TRP A 249 16.91 -1.68 -7.16
N VAL A 250 18.07 -1.07 -6.90
CA VAL A 250 18.93 -0.51 -7.96
C VAL A 250 19.44 -1.61 -8.89
N ASP A 251 19.86 -2.74 -8.34
CA ASP A 251 20.31 -3.90 -9.14
C ASP A 251 19.18 -4.49 -10.01
N GLN A 252 17.92 -4.22 -9.67
CA GLN A 252 16.73 -4.56 -10.46
C GLN A 252 16.38 -3.51 -11.53
N GLY A 253 17.19 -2.46 -11.69
CA GLY A 253 16.98 -1.39 -12.66
C GLY A 253 16.11 -0.24 -12.17
N LEU A 254 15.77 -0.20 -10.87
CA LEU A 254 15.01 0.92 -10.30
C LEU A 254 15.94 2.10 -9.93
N PRO A 255 15.44 3.35 -9.91
CA PRO A 255 16.21 4.50 -9.47
C PRO A 255 16.69 4.35 -8.02
N ASP A 256 17.87 4.88 -7.71
CA ASP A 256 18.34 4.98 -6.33
C ASP A 256 17.63 6.14 -5.63
N ILE A 257 16.58 5.80 -4.89
CA ILE A 257 15.70 6.76 -4.21
C ILE A 257 16.19 7.17 -2.81
N ARG A 258 17.41 6.82 -2.41
CA ARG A 258 17.93 7.19 -1.07
C ARG A 258 18.16 8.69 -0.92
N TYR A 259 18.55 9.35 -2.01
CA TYR A 259 18.91 10.77 -2.02
C TYR A 259 18.24 11.49 -3.21
N LEU A 260 18.05 12.80 -3.07
CA LEU A 260 17.48 13.64 -4.14
C LEU A 260 18.36 13.59 -5.40
N GLU A 261 19.67 13.67 -5.19
CA GLU A 261 20.66 13.69 -6.26
C GLU A 261 20.56 12.42 -7.10
N THR A 262 20.47 11.26 -6.45
CA THR A 262 20.42 9.97 -7.13
C THR A 262 19.04 9.64 -7.71
N ALA A 263 17.96 10.12 -7.09
CA ALA A 263 16.60 9.96 -7.62
C ALA A 263 16.36 10.80 -8.89
N SER A 264 17.08 11.92 -9.04
CA SER A 264 16.97 12.79 -10.21
C SER A 264 17.70 12.27 -11.45
N VAL A 265 18.61 11.29 -11.28
CA VAL A 265 19.35 10.70 -12.40
C VAL A 265 18.55 9.53 -12.95
N MET A 266 17.60 9.81 -13.84
CA MET A 266 17.27 8.83 -14.87
C MET A 266 18.57 8.53 -15.63
N PRO A 267 18.97 7.26 -15.84
CA PRO A 267 19.92 6.97 -16.90
C PRO A 267 19.26 7.51 -18.17
N MET A 268 19.89 8.50 -18.78
CA MET A 268 19.57 8.89 -20.15
C MET A 268 19.53 7.57 -20.92
N GLN A 269 18.36 7.17 -21.42
CA GLN A 269 18.30 6.12 -22.42
C GLN A 269 19.26 6.57 -23.51
N GLU A 270 20.42 5.92 -23.61
CA GLU A 270 21.22 5.96 -24.82
C GLU A 270 20.33 5.34 -25.87
N HIS A 271 19.54 6.19 -26.54
CA HIS A 271 18.94 5.87 -27.80
C HIS A 271 20.07 5.33 -28.66
N SER A 272 19.93 4.04 -28.96
CA SER A 272 20.65 3.26 -29.94
C SER A 272 21.26 4.16 -31.01
N ARG A 273 22.55 4.49 -30.86
CA ARG A 273 23.38 4.68 -32.03
C ARG A 273 23.65 3.28 -32.55
N LEU A 274 22.83 2.86 -33.51
CA LEU A 274 23.13 2.08 -34.72
C LEU A 274 21.83 1.70 -35.41
#